data_AF-A0A2V6Q353-F1
#
_entry.id   AF-A0A2V6Q353-F1
#
_cell.length_a   1.000
_cell.length_b   1.000
_cell.length_c   1.000
_cell.angle_alpha   90.00
_cell.angle_beta   90.00
_cell.angle_gamma   90.00
#
_symmetry.space_group_name_H-M   'P 1'
#
loop_
_entity.id
_entity.type
_entity.pdbx_description
1 polymer ?
#
loop_
_entity_poly.entity_id
_entity_poly.type
_entity_poly.pdbx_seq_one_letter_code
_entity_poly.pdbx_strand_id
1 'polypeptide(L)'
;MRSDRLRLLLLGGVLIAAAGCATGEEWQTWREHGSHFASGNHMGFSLRNREGTAARVTRRDVALAREQAWWGKPVTVSQEQILER
;
A
#
# COMPACT_ATOMS: atom_id res chain seq x y z
N MET A 1 -20.36 26.33 -26.94
CA MET A 1 -20.40 24.85 -27.08
C MET A 1 -19.02 24.18 -27.09
N ARG A 2 -18.11 24.45 -28.05
CA ARG A 2 -16.80 23.77 -28.13
C ARG A 2 -15.82 24.17 -27.01
N SER A 3 -15.83 25.46 -26.64
CA SER A 3 -15.09 26.02 -25.50
C SER A 3 -15.55 25.45 -24.16
N ASP A 4 -16.86 25.32 -23.95
CA ASP A 4 -17.43 24.91 -22.66
C ASP A 4 -17.17 23.44 -22.37
N ARG A 5 -17.21 22.59 -23.42
CA ARG A 5 -16.80 21.18 -23.33
C ARG A 5 -15.31 21.05 -23.00
N LEU A 6 -14.45 21.88 -23.59
CA LEU A 6 -13.02 21.87 -23.30
C LEU A 6 -12.74 22.31 -21.86
N ARG A 7 -13.44 23.33 -21.36
CA ARG A 7 -13.33 23.80 -19.96
C ARG A 7 -13.81 22.74 -18.98
N LEU A 8 -14.91 22.05 -19.27
CA LEU A 8 -15.40 20.94 -18.44
C LEU A 8 -14.42 19.76 -18.41
N LEU A 9 -13.80 19.43 -19.54
CA LEU A 9 -12.76 18.40 -19.61
C LEU A 9 -11.51 18.78 -18.82
N LEU A 10 -11.09 20.04 -18.90
CA LEU A 10 -9.94 20.55 -18.14
C LEU A 10 -10.23 20.55 -16.64
N LEU A 11 -11.41 21.02 -16.22
CA LEU A 11 -11.83 21.00 -14.82
C LEU A 11 -11.92 19.57 -14.27
N GLY A 12 -12.52 18.65 -15.03
CA GLY A 12 -12.58 17.24 -14.67
C GLY A 12 -11.20 16.61 -14.57
N GLY A 13 -10.31 16.91 -15.52
CA GLY A 13 -8.92 16.43 -15.51
C GLY A 13 -8.13 16.93 -14.30
N VAL A 14 -8.28 18.20 -13.92
CA VAL A 14 -7.65 18.76 -12.71
C VAL A 14 -8.19 18.11 -11.44
N LEU A 15 -9.49 17.86 -11.35
CA LEU A 15 -10.08 17.18 -10.19
C LEU A 15 -9.58 15.73 -10.04
N ILE A 16 -9.43 15.01 -11.15
CA ILE A 16 -8.88 13.64 -11.14
C ILE A 16 -7.39 13.65 -10.79
N ALA A 17 -6.61 14.57 -11.36
CA ALA A 17 -5.19 14.71 -11.06
C ALA A 17 -4.94 15.11 -9.60
N ALA A 18 -5.81 15.94 -9.02
CA ALA A 18 -5.75 16.32 -7.60
C ALA A 18 -6.22 15.20 -6.66
N ALA A 19 -7.02 14.24 -7.12
CA ALA A 19 -7.48 13.11 -6.32
C ALA A 19 -6.45 11.96 -6.20
N GLY A 20 -5.38 11.99 -7.02
CA GLY A 20 -4.28 11.02 -6.97
C GLY A 20 -3.32 11.29 -5.82
N CYS A 21 -3.77 11.10 -4.58
CA CYS A 21 -2.95 11.26 -3.37
C CYS A 21 -2.05 10.03 -3.14
N ALA A 22 -1.12 9.75 -4.04
CA ALA A 22 -0.04 8.80 -3.78
C ALA A 22 1.30 9.56 -3.80
N THR A 23 2.10 9.35 -2.77
CA THR A 23 3.46 9.88 -2.65
C THR A 23 4.35 9.33 -3.77
N GLY A 24 5.47 10.02 -4.04
CA GLY A 24 6.44 9.54 -5.02
C GLY A 24 6.98 8.13 -4.71
N GLU A 25 7.13 7.81 -3.42
CA GLU A 25 7.56 6.51 -2.91
C GLU A 25 6.51 5.42 -3.16
N GLU A 26 5.22 5.70 -2.93
CA GLU A 26 4.13 4.77 -3.26
C GLU A 26 4.06 4.49 -4.76
N TRP A 27 4.23 5.53 -5.60
CA TRP A 27 4.30 5.37 -7.06
C TRP A 27 5.52 4.56 -7.50
N GLN A 28 6.67 4.78 -6.88
CA GLN A 28 7.88 4.00 -7.15
C GLN A 28 7.68 2.53 -6.77
N THR A 29 7.18 2.27 -5.56
CA THR A 29 6.90 0.92 -5.08
C THR A 29 5.93 0.19 -6.01
N TRP A 30 4.87 0.86 -6.47
CA TRP A 30 3.92 0.28 -7.43
C TRP A 30 4.57 -0.07 -8.77
N ARG A 31 5.42 0.81 -9.32
CA ARG A 31 6.14 0.54 -10.58
C ARG A 31 7.08 -0.65 -10.48
N GLU A 32 7.76 -0.78 -9.34
CA GLU A 32 8.68 -1.90 -9.07
C GLU A 32 7.93 -3.21 -8.79
N HIS A 33 6.67 -3.13 -8.36
CA HIS A 33 5.85 -4.27 -7.96
C HIS A 33 4.45 -4.23 -8.59
N GLY A 34 4.33 -4.72 -9.82
CA GLY A 34 3.07 -4.70 -10.57
C GLY A 34 1.93 -5.55 -9.99
N SER A 35 2.19 -6.34 -8.95
CA SER A 35 1.17 -7.06 -8.19
C SER A 35 0.89 -6.37 -6.86
N HIS A 36 -0.35 -6.43 -6.38
CA HIS A 36 -0.72 -5.82 -5.09
C HIS A 36 -0.02 -6.47 -3.90
N PHE A 37 0.24 -7.78 -3.98
CA PHE A 37 0.89 -8.56 -2.92
C PHE A 37 1.92 -9.51 -3.52
N ALA A 38 3.03 -9.67 -2.80
CA ALA A 38 4.06 -10.67 -3.09
C ALA A 38 3.54 -12.11 -3.11
N SER A 39 2.56 -12.40 -2.26
CA SER A 39 2.01 -13.75 -2.09
C SER A 39 0.67 -13.72 -1.36
N GLY A 40 0.02 -14.88 -1.24
CA GLY A 40 -1.14 -15.05 -0.37
C GLY A 40 -0.83 -14.84 1.13
N ASN A 41 0.40 -15.16 1.58
CA ASN A 41 0.82 -14.89 2.96
C ASN A 41 0.92 -13.39 3.21
N HIS A 42 1.47 -12.64 2.24
CA HIS A 42 1.52 -11.19 2.28
C HIS A 42 0.10 -10.60 2.37
N MET A 43 -0.81 -11.05 1.50
CA MET A 43 -2.22 -10.62 1.57
C MET A 43 -2.85 -10.89 2.93
N GLY A 44 -2.68 -12.10 3.48
CA GLY A 44 -3.21 -12.47 4.79
C GLY A 44 -2.63 -11.62 5.93
N PHE A 45 -1.35 -11.28 5.86
CA PHE A 45 -0.71 -10.37 6.80
C PHE A 45 -1.27 -8.95 6.69
N SER A 46 -1.42 -8.40 5.49
CA SER A 46 -1.90 -7.04 5.27
C SER A 46 -3.37 -6.86 5.68
N LEU A 47 -4.22 -7.87 5.45
CA LEU A 47 -5.61 -7.85 5.91
C LEU A 47 -5.71 -7.88 7.45
N ARG A 48 -4.83 -8.65 8.10
CA ARG A 48 -4.77 -8.76 9.56
C ARG A 48 -4.25 -7.47 10.21
N ASN A 49 -3.30 -6.78 9.56
CA ASN A 49 -2.61 -5.60 10.06
C ASN A 49 -2.99 -4.31 9.31
N ARG A 50 -4.23 -4.22 8.82
CA ARG A 50 -4.71 -3.03 8.13
C ARG A 50 -4.67 -1.81 9.05
N GLU A 51 -4.58 -0.63 8.44
CA GLU A 51 -4.57 0.64 9.17
C GLU A 51 -5.77 0.79 10.12
N GLY A 52 -5.51 1.37 11.30
CA GLY A 52 -6.51 1.50 12.36
C GLY A 52 -6.74 0.24 13.20
N THR A 53 -6.03 -0.86 12.94
CA THR A 53 -6.06 -2.06 13.80
C THR A 53 -4.79 -2.19 14.63
N ALA A 54 -4.90 -2.84 15.80
CA ALA A 54 -3.72 -3.20 16.59
C ALA A 54 -2.92 -4.27 15.84
N ALA A 55 -1.66 -3.95 15.52
CA ALA A 55 -0.77 -4.85 14.79
C ALA A 55 -0.56 -6.18 15.55
N ARG A 56 -0.65 -7.28 14.82
CA ARG A 56 -0.41 -8.64 15.28
C ARG A 56 0.66 -9.28 14.39
N VAL A 57 1.91 -9.08 14.78
CA VAL A 57 3.09 -9.56 14.06
C VAL A 57 3.70 -10.73 14.83
N THR A 58 4.08 -11.78 14.11
CA THR A 58 4.76 -12.97 14.66
C THR A 58 6.19 -13.08 14.14
N ARG A 59 7.05 -13.85 14.81
CA ARG A 59 8.39 -14.16 14.29
C ARG A 59 8.33 -14.82 12.92
N ARG A 60 7.35 -15.70 12.69
CA ARG A 60 7.11 -16.31 11.38
C ARG A 60 6.76 -15.28 10.31
N ASP A 61 5.91 -14.30 10.61
CA ASP A 61 5.57 -13.24 9.65
C ASP A 61 6.84 -12.47 9.23
N VAL A 62 7.75 -12.17 10.16
CA VAL A 62 9.03 -11.50 9.86
C VAL A 62 9.93 -12.35 8.95
N ALA A 63 10.00 -13.66 9.20
CA ALA A 63 10.77 -14.58 8.35
C ALA A 63 10.18 -14.65 6.92
N LEU A 64 8.86 -14.82 6.81
CA LEU A 64 8.17 -14.87 5.51
C LEU A 64 8.28 -13.55 4.74
N ALA A 65 8.20 -12.41 5.43
CA ALA A 65 8.35 -11.10 4.80
C ALA A 65 9.72 -10.92 4.15
N ARG A 66 10.78 -11.42 4.81
CA ARG A 66 12.15 -11.42 4.27
C ARG A 66 12.29 -12.40 3.10
N GLU A 67 11.80 -13.62 3.25
CA GLU A 67 11.89 -14.66 2.22
C GLU A 67 11.16 -14.29 0.93
N GLN A 68 9.97 -13.70 1.05
CA GLN A 68 9.10 -13.37 -0.08
C GLN A 68 9.22 -11.90 -0.50
N ALA A 69 10.22 -11.18 0.03
CA ALA A 69 10.50 -9.78 -0.27
C ALA A 69 9.24 -8.90 -0.26
N TRP A 70 8.45 -8.92 0.83
CA TRP A 70 7.22 -8.13 0.91
C TRP A 70 7.51 -6.63 0.79
N TRP A 71 6.65 -5.92 0.06
CA TRP A 71 6.74 -4.47 -0.21
C TRP A 71 5.47 -3.73 0.25
N GLY A 72 5.51 -2.40 0.23
CA GLY A 72 4.39 -1.53 0.57
C GLY A 72 4.57 -0.81 1.91
N LYS A 73 3.47 -0.34 2.49
CA LYS A 73 3.49 0.45 3.73
C LYS A 73 4.05 -0.38 4.90
N PRO A 74 5.09 0.09 5.60
CA PRO A 74 5.68 -0.65 6.71
C PRO A 74 4.73 -0.72 7.91
N VAL A 75 4.72 -1.87 8.59
CA VAL A 75 4.07 -2.05 9.89
C VAL A 75 5.14 -2.02 10.97
N THR A 76 5.18 -0.94 11.74
CA THR A 76 6.17 -0.76 12.80
C THR A 76 5.66 -1.29 14.14
N VAL A 77 6.42 -2.19 14.75
CA VAL A 77 6.18 -2.75 16.09
C VAL A 77 7.49 -2.78 16.87
N SER A 78 7.43 -2.70 18.19
CA SER A 78 8.60 -2.98 19.03
C SER A 78 8.86 -4.48 19.15
N GLN A 79 10.07 -4.87 19.56
CA GLN A 79 10.46 -6.28 19.59
C GLN A 79 9.60 -7.10 20.57
N GLU A 80 9.26 -6.51 21.71
CA GLU A 80 8.39 -7.08 22.74
C GLU A 80 6.93 -7.27 22.30
N GLN A 81 6.51 -6.61 21.21
CA GLN A 81 5.18 -6.79 20.62
C GLN A 81 5.15 -7.93 19.59
N ILE A 82 6.31 -8.47 19.20
CA ILE A 82 6.40 -9.59 18.26
C ILE A 82 6.08 -10.89 19.00
N LEU A 83 5.07 -11.58 18.51
CA LEU A 83 4.56 -12.79 19.15
C LEU A 83 5.40 -14.00 18.74
N GLU A 84 5.81 -14.78 19.74
CA GLU A 84 6.53 -16.05 19.59
C GLU A 84 5.52 -17.15 19.19
N ARG A 85 5.36 -17.38 17.88
CA ARG A 85 4.52 -18.43 17.29
C ARG A 85 4.81 -18.59 15.80
#